data_AF-A0A7Y3MS82-F1
#
_entry.id   AF-A0A7Y3MS82-F1
#
_cell.length_a   1.000
_cell.length_b   1.000
_cell.length_c   1.000
_cell.angle_alpha   90.00
_cell.angle_beta   90.00
_cell.angle_gamma   90.00
#
_symmetry.space_group_name_H-M   'P 1'
#
loop_
_entity.id
_entity.type
_entity.pdbx_description
1 polymer ?
#
loop_
_entity_poly.entity_id
_entity_poly.type
_entity_poly.pdbx_seq_one_letter_code
_entity_poly.pdbx_strand_id
1 'polypeptide(L)'
;VTRMNGSFAATDLGIQTSTTGATLAGEDRATIAVDGLFSHLIALRDALESNDERGIALAGEKLEEDISRTAETRAEVGVRARRVTDATDREEDLKLQDVALKSEVQDLDFTEAALRFSLLQQQLQAGYATASRLANLSLLDFLR
;
A
#
# COMPACT_ATOMS: atom_id res chain seq x y z
N VAL A 1 25.52 -46.75 23.37
CA VAL A 1 25.53 -45.63 24.36
C VAL A 1 24.15 -45.55 24.99
N THR A 2 24.04 -45.41 26.32
CA THR A 2 22.74 -45.24 27.01
C THR A 2 22.63 -43.84 27.61
N ARG A 3 21.38 -43.36 27.76
CA ARG A 3 21.11 -42.05 28.37
C ARG A 3 21.52 -42.07 29.84
N MET A 4 22.15 -41.00 30.31
CA MET A 4 22.50 -40.80 31.72
C MET A 4 21.93 -39.46 32.19
N ASN A 5 21.38 -39.41 33.41
CA ASN A 5 20.81 -38.21 34.04
C ASN A 5 19.74 -37.49 33.20
N GLY A 6 18.95 -38.22 32.41
CA GLY A 6 17.93 -37.61 31.54
C GLY A 6 18.49 -36.84 30.36
N SER A 7 19.81 -36.84 30.11
CA SER A 7 20.43 -36.13 28.98
C SER A 7 20.06 -36.73 27.63
N PHE A 8 19.71 -35.86 26.68
CA PHE A 8 19.37 -36.23 25.30
C PHE A 8 20.54 -36.16 24.32
N ALA A 9 21.73 -35.76 24.77
CA ALA A 9 22.89 -35.55 23.92
C ALA A 9 23.27 -36.79 23.08
N ALA A 10 23.15 -37.99 23.64
CA ALA A 10 23.44 -39.23 22.91
C ALA A 10 22.44 -39.49 21.77
N THR A 11 21.19 -39.07 21.94
CA THR A 11 20.16 -39.15 20.90
C THR A 11 20.38 -38.06 19.85
N ASP A 12 20.70 -36.84 20.27
CA ASP A 12 20.88 -35.69 19.36
C ASP A 12 22.11 -35.84 18.47
N LEU A 13 23.17 -36.48 18.99
CA LEU A 13 24.37 -36.86 18.22
C LEU A 13 24.17 -38.13 17.38
N GLY A 14 23.01 -38.80 17.46
CA GLY A 14 22.73 -40.02 16.72
C GLY A 14 23.52 -41.25 17.17
N ILE A 15 24.16 -41.21 18.33
CA ILE A 15 25.05 -42.29 18.81
C ILE A 15 24.35 -43.26 19.78
N GLN A 16 23.06 -43.07 20.04
CA GLN A 16 22.23 -43.95 20.86
C GLN A 16 21.76 -45.18 20.05
N THR A 17 22.71 -45.93 19.51
CA THR A 17 22.46 -47.16 18.75
C THR A 17 23.21 -48.36 19.33
N SER A 18 22.85 -49.56 18.89
CA SER A 18 23.44 -50.82 19.29
C SER A 18 24.88 -50.92 18.78
N THR A 19 25.83 -51.17 19.70
CA THR A 19 27.26 -51.31 19.38
C THR A 19 27.66 -52.78 19.34
N THR A 20 28.47 -53.19 18.36
CA THR A 20 29.13 -54.50 18.35
C THR A 20 30.65 -54.28 18.44
N GLY A 21 31.30 -54.83 19.48
CA GLY A 21 32.74 -54.66 19.68
C GLY A 21 33.15 -53.21 20.03
N ALA A 22 34.29 -52.76 19.49
CA ALA A 22 34.86 -51.42 19.77
C ALA A 22 34.40 -50.33 18.78
N THR A 23 33.39 -50.58 17.95
CA THR A 23 32.87 -49.62 16.98
C THR A 23 31.61 -48.92 17.48
N LEU A 24 31.60 -47.59 17.41
CA LEU A 24 30.41 -46.77 17.60
C LEU A 24 29.70 -46.63 16.26
N ALA A 25 28.46 -47.12 16.17
CA ALA A 25 27.58 -46.80 15.05
C ALA A 25 26.85 -45.48 15.36
N GLY A 26 26.43 -44.78 14.32
CA GLY A 26 25.63 -43.56 14.41
C GLY A 26 24.47 -43.60 13.43
N GLU A 27 23.35 -42.99 13.78
CA GLU A 27 22.23 -42.68 12.90
C GLU A 27 22.24 -41.20 12.53
N ASP A 28 21.85 -40.86 11.31
CA ASP A 28 21.65 -39.47 10.93
C ASP A 28 20.36 -38.94 11.56
N ARG A 29 20.48 -37.87 12.34
CA ARG A 29 19.36 -37.19 13.00
C ARG A 29 18.88 -35.96 12.22
N ALA A 30 19.64 -35.51 11.22
CA ALA A 30 19.31 -34.35 10.40
C ALA A 30 18.54 -34.81 9.15
N THR A 31 17.27 -35.14 9.33
CA THR A 31 16.40 -35.45 8.18
C THR A 31 16.07 -34.16 7.42
N ILE A 32 16.08 -34.24 6.09
CA ILE A 32 15.68 -33.12 5.24
C ILE A 32 14.15 -33.07 5.24
N ALA A 33 13.58 -32.12 5.96
CA ALA A 33 12.18 -31.75 5.88
C ALA A 33 12.03 -30.40 5.18
N VAL A 34 10.91 -30.20 4.50
CA VAL A 34 10.52 -28.86 4.04
C VAL A 34 10.24 -28.04 5.29
N ASP A 35 10.99 -26.97 5.52
CA ASP A 35 10.76 -26.06 6.64
C ASP A 35 9.54 -25.15 6.33
N GLY A 36 8.51 -25.23 7.17
CA GLY A 36 7.29 -24.45 6.99
C GLY A 36 6.14 -24.87 7.92
N LEU A 37 5.12 -24.01 8.00
CA LEU A 37 3.98 -24.15 8.92
C LEU A 37 3.32 -25.53 8.88
N PHE A 38 3.03 -26.04 7.69
CA PHE A 38 2.38 -27.35 7.57
C PHE A 38 3.28 -28.48 8.03
N SER A 39 4.59 -28.38 7.80
CA SER A 39 5.56 -29.36 8.30
C SER A 39 5.66 -29.31 9.83
N HIS A 40 5.64 -28.12 10.43
CA HIS A 40 5.65 -27.96 11.89
C HIS A 40 4.36 -28.47 12.54
N LEU A 41 3.19 -28.25 11.91
CA LEU A 41 1.91 -28.80 12.37
C LEU A 41 1.86 -30.33 12.26
N ILE A 42 2.43 -30.90 11.20
CA ILE A 42 2.57 -32.35 11.05
C ILE A 42 3.51 -32.92 12.12
N ALA A 43 4.67 -32.28 12.34
CA ALA A 43 5.61 -32.68 13.37
C ALA A 43 4.99 -32.63 14.78
N LEU A 44 4.18 -31.59 15.07
CA LEU A 44 3.45 -31.48 16.33
C LEU A 44 2.41 -32.59 16.48
N ARG A 45 1.63 -32.89 15.42
CA ARG A 45 0.67 -34.00 15.43
C ARG A 45 1.37 -35.32 15.73
N ASP A 46 2.44 -35.63 14.99
CA ASP A 46 3.15 -36.90 15.12
C ASP A 46 3.77 -37.04 16.52
N ALA A 47 4.33 -35.95 17.07
CA ALA A 47 4.86 -35.93 18.43
C ALA A 47 3.77 -36.11 19.50
N LEU A 48 2.57 -35.56 19.29
CA LEU A 48 1.42 -35.77 20.17
C LEU A 48 0.91 -37.21 20.12
N GLU A 49 0.85 -37.81 18.93
CA GLU A 49 0.42 -39.21 18.74
C GLU A 49 1.41 -40.21 19.37
N SER A 50 2.70 -39.92 19.30
CA SER A 50 3.74 -40.74 19.92
C SER A 50 4.00 -40.41 21.40
N ASN A 51 3.32 -39.40 21.95
CA ASN A 51 3.57 -38.85 23.29
C ASN A 51 5.05 -38.48 23.51
N ASP A 52 5.69 -37.90 22.49
CA ASP A 52 7.06 -37.39 22.54
C ASP A 52 7.07 -35.96 23.06
N GLU A 53 7.27 -35.81 24.37
CA GLU A 53 7.33 -34.51 25.06
C GLU A 53 8.32 -33.52 24.43
N ARG A 54 9.44 -34.01 23.89
CA ARG A 54 10.44 -33.16 23.24
C ARG A 54 10.02 -32.72 21.86
N GLY A 55 9.49 -33.66 21.07
CA GLY A 55 8.94 -33.35 19.76
C GLY A 55 7.85 -32.28 19.85
N ILE A 56 7.00 -32.36 20.89
CA ILE A 56 5.96 -31.37 21.17
C ILE A 56 6.57 -29.99 21.47
N ALA A 57 7.58 -29.92 22.35
CA ALA A 57 8.23 -28.66 22.70
C ALA A 57 8.90 -28.00 21.47
N LEU A 58 9.68 -28.78 20.70
CA LEU A 58 10.37 -28.28 19.51
C LEU A 58 9.39 -27.81 18.43
N ALA A 59 8.34 -28.59 18.15
CA ALA A 59 7.33 -28.21 17.17
C ALA A 59 6.53 -26.98 17.64
N GLY A 60 6.32 -26.83 18.96
CA GLY A 60 5.72 -25.64 19.57
C GLY A 60 6.55 -24.37 19.35
N GLU A 61 7.86 -24.42 19.61
CA GLU A 61 8.78 -23.30 19.35
C GLU A 61 8.76 -22.90 17.86
N LYS A 62 8.79 -23.88 16.96
CA LYS A 62 8.71 -23.64 15.52
C LYS A 62 7.39 -23.02 15.08
N LEU A 63 6.28 -23.45 15.68
CA LEU A 63 4.98 -22.85 15.40
C LEU A 63 4.88 -21.40 15.90
N GLU A 64 5.51 -21.09 17.04
CA GLU A 64 5.60 -19.72 17.54
C GLU A 64 6.41 -18.81 16.59
N GLU A 65 7.53 -19.32 16.05
CA GLU A 65 8.26 -18.64 14.98
C GLU A 65 7.35 -18.41 13.75
N ASP A 66 6.56 -19.40 13.32
CA ASP A 66 5.65 -19.26 12.18
C ASP A 66 4.56 -18.21 12.40
N ILE A 67 4.01 -18.16 13.62
CA ILE A 67 3.03 -17.15 14.03
C ILE A 67 3.65 -15.76 13.96
N SER A 68 4.86 -15.59 14.47
CA SER A 68 5.59 -14.33 14.42
C SER A 68 5.83 -13.86 12.98
N ARG A 69 6.31 -14.74 12.09
CA ARG A 69 6.51 -14.43 10.66
C ARG A 69 5.21 -14.06 9.96
N THR A 70 4.10 -14.73 10.29
CA THR A 70 2.78 -14.41 9.76
C THR A 70 2.29 -13.04 10.24
N ALA A 71 2.52 -12.72 11.52
CA ALA A 71 2.16 -11.42 12.08
C ALA A 71 2.95 -10.27 11.42
N GLU A 72 4.24 -10.45 11.18
CA GLU A 72 5.09 -9.50 10.46
C GLU A 72 4.58 -9.27 9.02
N THR A 73 4.29 -10.35 8.30
CA THR A 73 3.74 -10.27 6.94
C THR A 73 2.41 -9.51 6.92
N ARG A 74 1.52 -9.78 7.89
CA ARG A 74 0.25 -9.05 8.04
C ARG A 74 0.47 -7.57 8.34
N ALA A 75 1.44 -7.24 9.18
CA ALA A 75 1.79 -5.85 9.46
C ALA A 75 2.28 -5.12 8.20
N GLU A 76 3.13 -5.77 7.39
CA GLU A 76 3.61 -5.21 6.13
C GLU A 76 2.46 -4.94 5.15
N VAL A 77 1.54 -5.89 5.00
CA VAL A 77 0.32 -5.71 4.19
C VAL A 77 -0.51 -4.54 4.71
N GLY A 78 -0.65 -4.41 6.03
CA GLY A 78 -1.36 -3.27 6.65
C GLY A 78 -0.72 -1.93 6.35
N VAL A 79 0.61 -1.83 6.39
CA VAL A 79 1.35 -0.61 6.02
C VAL A 79 1.16 -0.29 4.54
N ARG A 80 1.26 -1.30 3.66
CA ARG A 80 1.06 -1.12 2.21
C ARG A 80 -0.37 -0.66 1.90
N ALA A 81 -1.37 -1.25 2.55
CA ALA A 81 -2.77 -0.84 2.40
C ALA A 81 -2.97 0.62 2.82
N ARG A 82 -2.43 1.02 3.98
CA ARG A 82 -2.50 2.42 4.43
C ARG A 82 -1.84 3.37 3.44
N ARG A 83 -0.65 3.04 2.92
CA ARG A 83 0.03 3.86 1.91
C ARG A 83 -0.81 4.06 0.65
N VAL A 84 -1.55 3.04 0.21
CA VAL A 84 -2.44 3.14 -0.95
C VAL A 84 -3.63 4.05 -0.65
N THR A 85 -4.24 3.92 0.54
CA THR A 85 -5.33 4.81 0.97
C THR A 85 -4.86 6.26 1.04
N ASP A 86 -3.75 6.53 1.74
CA ASP A 86 -3.21 7.89 1.87
C ASP A 86 -2.84 8.51 0.50
N ALA A 87 -2.32 7.70 -0.43
CA ALA A 87 -2.03 8.14 -1.79
C ALA A 87 -3.31 8.44 -2.59
N THR A 88 -4.36 7.64 -2.41
CA THR A 88 -5.64 7.84 -3.08
C THR A 88 -6.29 9.14 -2.61
N ASP A 89 -6.34 9.38 -1.29
CA ASP A 89 -6.89 10.61 -0.71
C ASP A 89 -6.14 11.85 -1.22
N ARG A 90 -4.80 11.77 -1.29
CA ARG A 90 -3.96 12.84 -1.83
C ARG A 90 -4.23 13.13 -3.31
N GLU A 91 -4.43 12.10 -4.12
CA GLU A 91 -4.76 12.27 -5.55
C GLU A 91 -6.15 12.91 -5.73
N GLU A 92 -7.12 12.59 -4.88
CA GLU A 92 -8.44 13.24 -4.89
C GLU A 92 -8.34 14.73 -4.54
N ASP A 93 -7.55 15.07 -3.52
CA ASP A 93 -7.29 16.46 -3.12
C ASP A 93 -6.56 17.26 -4.23
N LEU A 94 -5.57 16.64 -4.88
CA LEU A 94 -4.85 17.27 -6.00
C LEU A 94 -5.80 17.50 -7.19
N LYS A 95 -6.65 16.52 -7.51
CA LYS A 95 -7.63 16.67 -8.58
C LYS A 95 -8.61 17.82 -8.31
N LEU A 96 -9.06 17.99 -7.07
CA LEU A 96 -9.93 19.12 -6.71
C LEU A 96 -9.21 20.46 -6.88
N GLN A 97 -7.95 20.55 -6.46
CA GLN A 97 -7.13 21.75 -6.64
C GLN A 97 -6.90 22.07 -8.12
N ASP A 98 -6.59 21.07 -8.94
CA ASP A 98 -6.40 21.24 -10.37
C ASP A 98 -7.67 21.73 -11.07
N VAL A 99 -8.84 21.19 -10.69
CA VAL A 99 -10.13 21.65 -11.21
C VAL A 99 -10.40 23.10 -10.80
N ALA A 100 -10.12 23.47 -9.55
CA ALA A 100 -10.29 24.83 -9.06
C ALA A 100 -9.36 25.82 -9.78
N LEU A 101 -8.07 25.47 -9.92
CA LEU A 101 -7.10 26.29 -10.63
C LEU A 101 -7.45 26.43 -12.12
N LYS A 102 -7.90 25.35 -12.76
CA LYS A 102 -8.37 25.38 -14.14
C LYS A 102 -9.57 26.32 -14.29
N SER A 103 -10.53 26.25 -13.36
CA SER A 103 -11.70 27.14 -13.33
C SER A 103 -11.29 28.60 -13.18
N GLU A 104 -10.36 28.92 -12.27
CA GLU A 104 -9.83 30.27 -12.09
C GLU A 104 -9.19 30.84 -13.37
N VAL A 105 -8.47 30.01 -14.13
CA VAL A 105 -7.78 30.44 -15.35
C VAL A 105 -8.69 30.47 -16.58
N GLN A 106 -9.63 29.53 -16.71
CA GLN A 106 -10.40 29.34 -17.93
C GLN A 106 -11.83 29.86 -17.86
N ASP A 107 -12.44 29.87 -16.67
CA ASP A 107 -13.83 30.24 -16.55
C ASP A 107 -13.96 31.76 -16.56
N LEU A 108 -14.91 32.23 -17.35
CA LEU A 108 -15.26 33.63 -17.43
C LEU A 108 -16.18 33.98 -16.26
N ASP A 109 -15.83 35.00 -15.48
CA ASP A 109 -16.81 35.62 -14.59
C ASP A 109 -17.90 36.28 -15.46
N PHE A 110 -19.03 35.58 -15.60
CA PHE A 110 -20.16 36.04 -16.41
C PHE A 110 -20.73 37.37 -15.92
N THR A 111 -20.61 37.68 -14.62
CA THR A 111 -21.09 38.94 -14.07
C THR A 111 -20.19 40.09 -14.54
N GLU A 112 -18.88 39.95 -14.37
CA GLU A 112 -17.94 40.97 -14.84
C GLU A 112 -17.98 41.12 -16.37
N ALA A 113 -18.05 40.00 -17.09
CA ALA A 113 -18.14 40.00 -18.54
C ALA A 113 -19.43 40.66 -19.05
N ALA A 114 -20.58 40.38 -18.44
CA ALA A 114 -21.86 41.00 -18.82
C ALA A 114 -21.86 42.51 -18.55
N LEU A 115 -21.25 42.95 -17.44
CA LEU A 115 -21.11 44.37 -17.13
C LEU A 115 -20.19 45.07 -18.13
N ARG A 116 -19.01 44.50 -18.41
CA ARG A 116 -18.08 45.03 -19.42
C ARG A 116 -18.73 45.08 -20.81
N PHE A 117 -19.47 44.04 -21.19
CA PHE A 117 -20.20 43.98 -22.45
C PHE A 117 -21.27 45.07 -22.53
N SER A 118 -22.09 45.22 -21.50
CA SER A 118 -23.14 46.25 -21.43
C SER A 118 -22.55 47.66 -21.52
N LEU A 119 -21.42 47.91 -20.85
CA LEU A 119 -20.68 49.17 -20.94
C LEU A 119 -20.17 49.42 -22.36
N LEU A 120 -19.53 48.44 -22.99
CA LEU A 120 -19.07 48.55 -24.38
C LEU A 120 -20.23 48.83 -25.34
N GLN A 121 -21.38 48.18 -25.13
CA GLN A 121 -22.57 48.40 -25.95
C GLN A 121 -23.12 49.82 -25.82
N GLN A 122 -23.16 50.37 -24.60
CA GLN A 122 -23.55 51.76 -24.36
C GLN A 122 -22.57 52.75 -25.01
N GLN A 123 -21.26 52.50 -24.89
CA GLN A 123 -20.22 53.31 -25.52
C GLN A 123 -20.35 53.28 -27.05
N LEU A 124 -20.59 52.11 -27.64
CA LEU A 124 -20.80 51.94 -29.07
C LEU A 124 -22.03 52.72 -29.55
N GLN A 125 -23.15 52.63 -28.83
CA GLN A 125 -24.37 53.39 -29.15
C GLN A 125 -24.14 54.90 -29.07
N ALA A 126 -23.42 55.38 -28.05
CA ALA A 126 -23.04 56.78 -27.93
C ALA A 126 -22.12 57.24 -29.07
N GLY A 127 -21.19 56.39 -29.50
CA GLY A 127 -20.33 56.58 -30.67
C GLY A 127 -21.13 56.73 -31.97
N TYR A 128 -22.12 55.87 -32.22
CA TYR A 128 -23.01 56.00 -33.37
C TYR A 128 -23.87 57.27 -33.31
N ALA A 129 -24.39 57.63 -32.13
CA ALA A 129 -25.16 58.86 -31.94
C ALA A 129 -24.30 60.12 -32.19
N THR A 130 -23.03 60.11 -31.80
CA THR A 130 -22.11 61.23 -32.07
C THR A 130 -21.69 61.29 -33.54
N ALA A 131 -21.35 60.15 -34.15
CA ALA A 131 -21.02 60.08 -35.57
C ALA A 131 -22.17 60.56 -36.48
N SER A 132 -23.41 60.16 -36.18
CA SER A 132 -24.59 60.62 -36.91
C SER A 132 -24.85 62.13 -36.77
N ARG A 133 -24.59 62.73 -35.60
CA ARG A 133 -24.67 64.19 -35.42
C ARG A 133 -23.62 64.92 -36.27
N LEU A 134 -22.37 64.45 -36.28
CA LEU A 134 -21.30 65.03 -37.10
C LEU A 134 -21.60 64.94 -38.61
N ALA A 135 -22.12 63.80 -39.07
CA ALA A 135 -22.49 63.62 -40.47
C ALA A 135 -23.58 64.61 -40.92
N ASN A 136 -24.61 64.83 -40.09
CA ASN A 136 -25.70 65.77 -40.39
C ASN A 136 -25.25 67.25 -40.44
N LEU A 137 -24.28 67.66 -39.62
CA LEU A 137 -23.71 69.02 -39.66
C LEU A 137 -22.92 69.27 -40.96
N SER A 138 -22.17 68.29 -41.46
CA SER A 138 -21.27 68.49 -42.63
C SER A 138 -21.99 68.61 -43.98
N LEU A 139 -23.23 68.12 -44.09
CA LEU A 139 -23.98 68.11 -45.36
C LEU A 139 -25.04 69.22 -45.46
N LEU A 140 -25.62 69.68 -44.33
CA LEU A 140 -26.61 70.76 -44.33
C LEU A 140 -26.01 72.17 -44.18
N ASP A 141 -24.76 72.28 -43.72
CA ASP A 141 -24.06 73.58 -43.56
C ASP A 141 -23.15 73.93 -44.74
N PHE A 142 -22.91 72.99 -45.68
CA PHE A 142 -22.14 73.24 -46.91
C PHE A 142 -22.99 73.81 -48.07
N LEU A 143 -24.33 73.79 -47.95
CA LEU A 143 -25.26 74.24 -49.00
C LEU A 143 -26.05 75.52 -48.61
N ARG A 144 -25.54 76.30 -47.64
CA ARG A 144 -26.01 77.66 -47.35
C ARG A 144 -24.99 78.71 -47.73
#